data_AF-A0A960KAN6-F1
#
_entry.id   AF-A0A960KAN6-F1
#
_cell.length_a   1.000
_cell.length_b   1.000
_cell.length_c   1.000
_cell.angle_alpha   90.00
_cell.angle_beta   90.00
_cell.angle_gamma   90.00
#
_symmetry.space_group_name_H-M   'P 1'
#
loop_
_entity.id
_entity.type
_entity.pdbx_description
1 polymer ?
#
loop_
_entity_poly.entity_id
_entity_poly.type
_entity_poly.pdbx_seq_one_letter_code
_entity_poly.pdbx_strand_id
1 'polypeptide(L)'
;HSFTDNIVHLVLARTPDAPPGTKGISLFIVPKFLVNDDGTLGERNDVHIVSVEHKMGIKASPTCVLAYGDNSDGAIGYLVGDENAGMRYMFTMMNNARLGVGVEGLGLAERSYQKALQYAKERKQGYAPGAARGEKSFIVEHPDVRRMLLTMKAYTESMRLMCFKVAEQIDVLRYGADEPTRTEAQEMVDLL
;
A
#
# COMPACT_ATOMS: atom_id res chain seq x y z
N HIS A 1 17.40 -6.47 -1.17
CA HIS A 1 17.58 -6.59 0.29
C HIS A 1 17.95 -8.03 0.66
N SER A 2 18.41 -8.27 1.90
CA SER A 2 18.81 -9.60 2.43
C SER A 2 17.84 -10.16 3.49
N PHE A 3 16.65 -9.58 3.65
CA PHE A 3 15.65 -10.04 4.64
C PHE A 3 14.99 -11.39 4.35
N THR A 4 15.27 -11.99 3.19
CA THR A 4 14.67 -13.25 2.73
C THR A 4 15.65 -13.93 1.78
N ASP A 5 15.59 -15.26 1.74
CA ASP A 5 16.43 -16.08 0.87
C ASP A 5 16.05 -15.89 -0.61
N ASN A 6 14.74 -15.77 -0.90
CA ASN A 6 14.22 -15.56 -2.24
C ASN A 6 13.17 -14.43 -2.30
N ILE A 7 13.00 -13.84 -3.49
CA ILE A 7 12.00 -12.81 -3.80
C ILE A 7 11.27 -13.26 -5.07
N VAL A 8 9.94 -13.29 -5.02
CA VAL A 8 9.10 -13.67 -6.16
C VAL A 8 8.56 -12.40 -6.79
N HIS A 9 9.03 -12.06 -8.00
CA HIS A 9 8.54 -10.91 -8.74
C HIS A 9 7.32 -11.31 -9.57
N LEU A 10 6.21 -10.59 -9.40
CA LEU A 10 5.04 -10.69 -10.26
C LEU A 10 5.16 -9.64 -11.36
N VAL A 11 5.46 -10.09 -12.57
CA VAL A 11 5.88 -9.24 -13.69
C VAL A 11 4.85 -9.27 -14.80
N LEU A 12 4.41 -8.08 -15.21
CA LEU A 12 3.56 -7.93 -16.39
C LEU A 12 4.43 -7.80 -17.62
N ALA A 13 4.23 -8.69 -18.60
CA ALA A 13 4.96 -8.67 -19.86
C ALA A 13 4.05 -9.12 -21.02
N ARG A 14 4.51 -8.88 -22.25
CA ARG A 14 3.85 -9.38 -23.47
C ARG A 14 4.66 -10.56 -24.01
N THR A 15 3.95 -11.60 -24.44
CA THR A 15 4.54 -12.65 -25.28
C THR A 15 4.80 -12.11 -26.69
N PRO A 16 5.65 -12.77 -27.50
CA PRO A 16 6.02 -12.28 -28.83
C PRO A 16 4.83 -11.99 -29.75
N ASP A 17 3.79 -12.82 -29.67
CA ASP A 17 2.60 -12.75 -30.53
C ASP A 17 1.41 -12.02 -29.88
N ALA A 18 1.60 -11.43 -28.70
CA ALA A 18 0.51 -10.77 -27.97
C ALA A 18 0.02 -9.51 -28.70
N PRO A 19 -1.32 -9.26 -28.69
CA PRO A 19 -1.87 -8.04 -29.27
C PRO A 19 -1.37 -6.78 -28.52
N PRO A 20 -1.36 -5.61 -29.18
CA PRO A 20 -0.99 -4.37 -28.51
C PRO A 20 -1.99 -3.98 -27.41
N GLY A 21 -1.54 -3.15 -26.47
CA GLY A 21 -2.36 -2.63 -25.38
C GLY A 21 -2.47 -3.57 -24.18
N THR A 22 -3.41 -3.27 -23.27
CA THR A 22 -3.59 -4.00 -22.01
C THR A 22 -4.13 -5.42 -22.21
N LYS A 23 -4.83 -5.66 -23.32
CA LYS A 23 -5.36 -6.97 -23.69
C LYS A 23 -4.28 -7.99 -24.09
N GLY A 24 -3.05 -7.57 -24.35
CA GLY A 24 -1.94 -8.49 -24.63
C GLY A 24 -1.04 -8.76 -23.44
N ILE A 25 -1.38 -8.24 -22.25
CA ILE A 25 -0.51 -8.34 -21.09
C ILE A 25 -0.78 -9.66 -20.36
N SER A 26 0.28 -10.44 -20.16
CA SER A 26 0.32 -11.64 -19.34
C SER A 26 1.03 -11.36 -18.01
N LEU A 27 0.75 -12.19 -17.01
CA LEU A 27 1.40 -12.12 -15.69
C LEU A 27 2.38 -13.29 -15.56
N PHE A 28 3.60 -13.01 -15.10
CA PHE A 28 4.64 -14.01 -14.90
C PHE A 28 5.17 -13.98 -13.48
N ILE A 29 5.47 -15.15 -12.94
CA ILE A 29 6.31 -15.32 -11.76
C ILE A 29 7.76 -15.34 -12.22
N VAL A 30 8.56 -14.39 -11.76
CA VAL A 30 10.00 -14.31 -12.01
C VAL A 30 10.72 -14.33 -10.67
N PRO A 31 11.21 -15.49 -10.20
CA PRO A 31 11.87 -15.57 -8.91
C PRO A 31 13.32 -15.05 -9.01
N LYS A 32 13.86 -14.49 -7.92
CA LYS A 32 15.27 -14.06 -7.82
C LYS A 32 16.24 -15.25 -7.94
N PHE A 33 15.90 -16.37 -7.31
CA PHE A 33 16.56 -17.67 -7.46
C PHE A 33 15.55 -18.68 -8.00
N LEU A 34 15.96 -19.50 -8.96
CA LEU A 34 15.13 -20.58 -9.47
C LEU A 34 14.84 -21.58 -8.35
N VAL A 35 13.71 -22.26 -8.44
CA VAL A 35 13.27 -23.23 -7.43
C VAL A 35 13.31 -24.61 -8.07
N ASN A 36 14.02 -25.54 -7.43
CA ASN A 36 14.12 -26.92 -7.87
C ASN A 36 12.84 -27.70 -7.54
N ASP A 37 12.67 -28.89 -8.13
CA ASP A 37 11.47 -29.73 -7.93
C ASP A 37 11.25 -30.14 -6.46
N ASP A 38 12.32 -30.21 -5.67
CA ASP A 38 12.28 -30.51 -4.23
C ASP A 38 11.99 -29.27 -3.36
N GLY A 39 11.78 -28.11 -3.97
CA GLY A 39 11.53 -26.82 -3.31
C GLY A 39 12.79 -26.08 -2.85
N THR A 40 13.99 -26.62 -3.08
CA THR A 40 15.24 -25.94 -2.74
C THR A 40 15.57 -24.81 -3.73
N LEU A 41 16.39 -23.85 -3.30
CA LEU A 41 16.84 -22.75 -4.16
C LEU A 41 18.00 -23.21 -5.05
N GLY A 42 17.82 -23.05 -6.36
CA GLY A 42 18.82 -23.32 -7.38
C GLY A 42 19.60 -22.07 -7.79
N GLU A 43 19.93 -21.99 -9.08
CA GLU A 43 20.73 -20.90 -9.62
C GLU A 43 20.04 -19.54 -9.54
N ARG A 44 20.84 -18.47 -9.55
CA ARG A 44 20.32 -17.11 -9.56
C ARG A 44 19.75 -16.80 -10.94
N ASN A 45 18.48 -16.39 -10.96
CA ASN A 45 17.81 -15.99 -12.18
C ASN A 45 18.34 -14.63 -12.69
N ASP A 46 18.16 -14.34 -13.98
CA ASP A 46 18.64 -13.09 -14.59
C ASP A 46 17.68 -11.90 -14.34
N VAL A 47 17.42 -11.64 -13.06
CA VAL A 47 16.72 -10.46 -12.57
C VAL A 47 17.61 -9.75 -11.55
N HIS A 48 17.86 -8.47 -11.78
CA HIS A 48 18.70 -7.67 -10.90
C HIS A 48 18.26 -6.21 -10.81
N ILE A 49 18.72 -5.57 -9.74
CA ILE A 49 18.47 -4.15 -9.49
C ILE A 49 19.51 -3.35 -10.26
N VAL A 50 19.06 -2.46 -11.14
CA VAL A 50 19.90 -1.53 -11.89
C VAL A 50 20.23 -0.31 -11.04
N SER A 51 19.20 0.25 -10.38
CA SER A 51 19.33 1.43 -9.55
C SER A 51 18.26 1.46 -8.46
N VAL A 52 18.48 2.31 -7.46
CA VAL A 52 17.55 2.56 -6.36
C VAL A 52 17.23 4.05 -6.29
N GLU A 53 15.95 4.37 -6.20
CA GLU A 53 15.45 5.74 -6.25
C GLU A 53 15.77 6.56 -4.99
N HIS A 54 16.16 7.81 -5.22
CA HIS A 54 16.34 8.83 -4.18
C HIS A 54 15.00 9.52 -3.89
N LYS A 55 14.29 9.01 -2.88
CA LYS A 55 12.93 9.45 -2.55
C LYS A 55 12.88 10.58 -1.52
N MET A 56 11.79 11.34 -1.54
CA MET A 56 11.45 12.33 -0.49
C MET A 56 11.26 11.65 0.88
N GLY A 57 10.43 10.61 0.93
CA GLY A 57 10.08 9.84 2.14
C GLY A 57 10.23 8.33 1.92
N ILE A 58 9.74 7.52 2.88
CA ILE A 58 9.76 6.04 2.84
C ILE A 58 11.11 5.46 2.38
N LYS A 59 12.21 6.11 2.76
CA LYS A 59 13.57 5.84 2.23
C LYS A 59 14.06 4.43 2.55
N ALA A 60 13.56 3.83 3.63
CA ALA A 60 13.87 2.46 4.03
C ALA A 60 13.23 1.41 3.11
N SER A 61 12.19 1.75 2.34
CA SER A 61 11.63 0.89 1.30
C SER A 61 12.42 1.11 0.00
N PRO A 62 13.20 0.12 -0.49
CA PRO A 62 13.94 0.29 -1.73
C PRO A 62 12.97 0.28 -2.92
N THR A 63 12.96 1.38 -3.66
CA THR A 63 12.20 1.48 -4.91
C THR A 63 13.22 1.37 -6.01
N CYS A 64 13.10 0.34 -6.84
CA CYS A 64 14.19 -0.11 -7.70
C CYS A 64 13.78 -0.04 -9.16
N VAL A 65 14.74 0.31 -10.01
CA VAL A 65 14.70 -0.08 -11.42
C VAL A 65 15.22 -1.51 -11.50
N LEU A 66 14.43 -2.42 -12.09
CA LEU A 66 14.83 -3.80 -12.32
C LEU A 66 15.09 -4.05 -13.80
N ALA A 67 16.12 -4.82 -14.09
CA ALA A 67 16.41 -5.38 -15.40
C ALA A 67 16.13 -6.88 -15.39
N TYR A 68 15.63 -7.37 -16.53
CA TYR A 68 15.29 -8.77 -16.77
C TYR A 68 15.98 -9.22 -18.06
N GLY A 69 16.99 -10.09 -17.96
CA GLY A 69 17.67 -10.64 -19.14
C GLY A 69 18.87 -9.86 -19.66
N ASP A 70 19.34 -8.81 -18.96
CA ASP A 70 20.46 -7.98 -19.45
C ASP A 70 21.83 -8.67 -19.35
N ASN A 71 21.96 -9.79 -18.59
CA ASN A 71 23.24 -10.47 -18.39
C ASN A 71 23.39 -11.78 -19.18
N SER A 72 22.31 -12.28 -19.80
CA SER A 72 22.25 -13.60 -20.43
C SER A 72 21.13 -13.67 -21.49
N ASP A 73 20.58 -14.87 -21.75
CA ASP A 73 19.52 -15.10 -22.75
C ASP A 73 18.10 -14.70 -22.27
N GLY A 74 17.96 -14.22 -21.04
CA GLY A 74 16.67 -13.77 -20.47
C GLY A 74 16.42 -14.20 -19.03
N ALA A 75 15.58 -13.46 -18.32
CA ALA A 75 15.05 -13.92 -17.03
C ALA A 75 14.02 -15.03 -17.25
N ILE A 76 14.15 -16.16 -16.54
CA ILE A 76 13.17 -17.24 -16.59
C ILE A 76 11.92 -16.79 -15.83
N GLY A 77 10.78 -16.82 -16.51
CA GLY A 77 9.48 -16.50 -15.95
C GLY A 77 8.45 -17.60 -16.22
N TYR A 78 7.55 -17.82 -15.27
CA TYR A 78 6.49 -18.82 -15.36
C TYR A 78 5.14 -18.11 -15.52
N LEU A 79 4.37 -18.46 -16.55
CA LEU A 79 3.06 -17.87 -16.80
C LEU A 79 2.11 -18.15 -15.62
N VAL A 80 1.42 -17.12 -15.16
CA VAL A 80 0.37 -17.23 -14.16
C VAL A 80 -0.97 -17.27 -14.87
N GLY A 81 -1.66 -18.41 -14.78
CA GLY A 81 -2.96 -18.60 -15.41
C GLY A 81 -2.87 -18.56 -16.94
N ASP A 82 -3.83 -17.86 -17.54
CA ASP A 82 -3.96 -17.75 -18.99
C ASP A 82 -3.10 -16.61 -19.56
N GLU A 83 -2.60 -16.82 -20.77
CA GLU A 83 -1.96 -15.77 -21.56
C GLU A 83 -2.95 -14.62 -21.80
N ASN A 84 -2.46 -13.38 -21.87
CA ASN A 84 -3.24 -12.17 -22.12
C ASN A 84 -4.25 -11.79 -21.01
N ALA A 85 -4.27 -12.53 -19.90
CA ALA A 85 -5.13 -12.26 -18.74
C ALA A 85 -4.40 -11.58 -17.57
N GLY A 86 -3.16 -11.11 -17.76
CA GLY A 86 -2.28 -10.61 -16.69
C GLY A 86 -2.84 -9.42 -15.93
N MET A 87 -3.49 -8.48 -16.61
CA MET A 87 -4.15 -7.35 -15.94
C MET A 87 -5.28 -7.80 -15.02
N ARG A 88 -6.09 -8.78 -15.46
CA ARG A 88 -7.19 -9.33 -14.65
C ARG A 88 -6.65 -9.95 -13.36
N TYR A 89 -5.55 -10.70 -13.44
CA TYR A 89 -4.91 -11.27 -12.25
C TYR A 89 -4.28 -10.22 -11.36
N MET A 90 -3.68 -9.16 -11.91
CA MET A 90 -3.11 -8.08 -11.09
C MET A 90 -4.20 -7.28 -10.35
N PHE A 91 -5.36 -7.04 -10.99
CA PHE A 91 -6.46 -6.29 -10.37
C PHE A 91 -6.98 -6.94 -9.09
N THR A 92 -7.00 -8.27 -8.99
CA THR A 92 -7.41 -8.95 -7.75
C THR A 92 -6.48 -8.65 -6.58
N MET A 93 -5.19 -8.38 -6.85
CA MET A 93 -4.20 -7.99 -5.85
C MET A 93 -4.28 -6.51 -5.50
N MET A 94 -4.74 -5.66 -6.43
CA MET A 94 -4.79 -4.21 -6.26
C MET A 94 -5.78 -3.74 -5.20
N ASN A 95 -6.91 -4.43 -4.98
CA ASN A 95 -7.87 -4.02 -3.96
C ASN A 95 -7.25 -4.07 -2.55
N ASN A 96 -6.52 -5.14 -2.24
CA ASN A 96 -5.78 -5.26 -0.99
C ASN A 96 -4.65 -4.24 -0.90
N ALA A 97 -3.92 -3.99 -1.99
CA ALA A 97 -2.84 -3.01 -2.01
C ALA A 97 -3.36 -1.58 -1.75
N ARG A 98 -4.48 -1.19 -2.36
CA ARG A 98 -5.13 0.11 -2.15
C ARG A 98 -5.56 0.30 -0.71
N LEU A 99 -6.25 -0.69 -0.14
CA LEU A 99 -6.63 -0.66 1.26
C LEU A 99 -5.39 -0.55 2.17
N GLY A 100 -4.33 -1.33 1.89
CA GLY A 100 -3.07 -1.28 2.62
C GLY A 100 -2.45 0.11 2.65
N VAL A 101 -2.32 0.78 1.50
CA VAL A 101 -1.81 2.15 1.40
C VAL A 101 -2.71 3.15 2.14
N GLY A 102 -4.04 2.98 2.07
CA GLY A 102 -4.99 3.79 2.84
C GLY A 102 -4.77 3.65 4.36
N VAL A 103 -4.57 2.42 4.83
CA VAL A 103 -4.27 2.12 6.25
C VAL A 103 -2.91 2.70 6.67
N GLU A 104 -1.89 2.67 5.82
CA GLU A 104 -0.62 3.35 6.08
C GLU A 104 -0.80 4.85 6.32
N GLY A 105 -1.58 5.51 5.45
CA GLY A 105 -1.93 6.93 5.58
C GLY A 105 -2.66 7.23 6.88
N LEU A 106 -3.66 6.42 7.24
CA LEU A 106 -4.37 6.50 8.52
C LEU A 106 -3.40 6.34 9.71
N GLY A 107 -2.50 5.36 9.66
CA GLY A 107 -1.54 5.11 10.74
C GLY A 107 -0.63 6.33 11.00
N LEU A 108 -0.16 6.97 9.93
CA LEU A 108 0.64 8.20 10.02
C LEU A 108 -0.19 9.37 10.56
N ALA A 109 -1.42 9.55 10.09
CA ALA A 109 -2.32 10.62 10.54
C ALA A 109 -2.68 10.48 12.03
N GLU A 110 -3.02 9.27 12.48
CA GLU A 110 -3.28 8.97 13.89
C GLU A 110 -2.05 9.26 14.76
N ARG A 111 -0.87 8.81 14.34
CA ARG A 111 0.36 9.07 15.10
C ARG A 111 0.67 10.57 15.19
N SER A 112 0.43 11.31 14.10
CA SER A 112 0.56 12.76 14.06
C SER A 112 -0.40 13.44 15.06
N TYR A 113 -1.68 13.03 15.08
CA TYR A 113 -2.67 13.53 16.03
C TYR A 113 -2.26 13.30 17.49
N GLN A 114 -1.85 12.07 17.84
CA GLN A 114 -1.41 11.76 19.20
C GLN A 114 -0.24 12.64 19.65
N LYS A 115 0.76 12.84 18.78
CA LYS A 115 1.89 13.72 19.07
C LYS A 115 1.47 15.18 19.20
N ALA A 116 0.62 15.67 18.31
CA ALA A 116 0.12 17.04 18.34
C ALA A 116 -0.68 17.31 19.62
N LEU A 117 -1.55 16.37 20.02
CA LEU A 117 -2.34 16.45 21.24
C LEU A 117 -1.46 16.48 22.49
N GLN A 118 -0.48 15.57 22.58
CA GLN A 118 0.46 15.55 23.70
C GLN A 118 1.21 16.89 23.80
N TYR A 119 1.81 17.33 22.69
CA TYR A 119 2.54 18.59 22.66
C TYR A 119 1.67 19.80 23.05
N ALA A 120 0.41 19.82 22.59
CA ALA A 120 -0.50 20.91 22.88
C ALA A 120 -0.87 21.02 24.38
N LYS A 121 -0.87 19.90 25.09
CA LYS A 121 -1.13 19.85 26.54
C LYS A 121 0.05 20.33 27.39
N GLU A 122 1.26 20.31 26.84
CA GLU A 122 2.49 20.66 27.59
C GLU A 122 3.00 22.07 27.22
N ARG A 123 2.76 22.52 25.99
CA ARG A 123 3.28 23.79 25.49
C ARG A 123 2.48 24.99 26.05
N LYS A 124 3.11 25.82 26.87
CA LYS A 124 2.56 27.13 27.30
C LYS A 124 2.92 28.25 26.33
N GLN A 125 1.91 28.96 25.80
CA GLN A 125 2.09 30.15 24.97
C GLN A 125 0.83 31.02 24.92
N GLY A 126 1.01 32.34 24.99
CA GLY A 126 -0.08 33.31 24.93
C GLY A 126 -1.05 33.21 26.11
N TYR A 127 -2.22 33.84 25.96
CA TYR A 127 -3.29 33.86 26.95
C TYR A 127 -4.58 33.41 26.26
N ALA A 128 -5.15 32.28 26.68
CA ALA A 128 -6.41 31.81 26.12
C ALA A 128 -7.58 32.69 26.63
N PRO A 129 -8.74 32.69 25.93
CA PRO A 129 -9.93 33.38 26.41
C PRO A 129 -10.31 32.92 27.83
N GLY A 130 -10.44 33.87 28.76
CA GLY A 130 -10.75 33.58 30.16
C GLY A 130 -9.54 33.26 31.06
N ALA A 131 -8.31 33.30 30.53
CA ALA A 131 -7.11 33.06 31.33
C ALA A 131 -6.89 34.14 32.40
N ALA A 132 -6.38 33.74 33.57
CA ALA A 132 -5.99 34.66 34.63
C ALA A 132 -4.86 35.59 34.16
N ARG A 133 -4.87 36.84 34.64
CA ARG A 133 -3.88 37.84 34.23
C ARG A 133 -2.48 37.41 34.69
N GLY A 134 -1.55 37.33 33.74
CA GLY A 134 -0.13 37.08 34.01
C GLY A 134 0.32 35.62 33.92
N GLU A 135 -0.61 34.66 33.77
CA GLU A 135 -0.26 33.25 33.55
C GLU A 135 -0.44 32.86 32.08
N LYS A 136 0.60 32.27 31.46
CA LYS A 136 0.50 31.76 30.10
C LYS A 136 -0.34 30.48 30.05
N SER A 137 -1.28 30.44 29.13
CA SER A 137 -2.13 29.27 28.85
C SER A 137 -1.37 28.17 28.12
N PHE A 138 -1.79 26.93 28.34
CA PHE A 138 -1.41 25.83 27.45
C PHE A 138 -2.05 26.03 26.08
N ILE A 139 -1.35 25.70 25.00
CA ILE A 139 -1.88 25.96 23.65
C ILE A 139 -3.17 25.18 23.38
N VAL A 140 -3.39 24.03 24.04
CA VAL A 140 -4.65 23.27 23.98
C VAL A 140 -5.87 24.05 24.48
N GLU A 141 -5.69 25.13 25.25
CA GLU A 141 -6.80 25.97 25.73
C GLU A 141 -7.27 26.97 24.66
N HIS A 142 -6.47 27.22 23.63
CA HIS A 142 -6.80 28.18 22.57
C HIS A 142 -7.83 27.59 21.62
N PRO A 143 -8.91 28.33 21.27
CA PRO A 143 -9.99 27.82 20.44
C PRO A 143 -9.52 27.25 19.08
N ASP A 144 -8.58 27.92 18.41
CA ASP A 144 -8.09 27.47 17.11
C ASP A 144 -7.28 26.17 17.21
N VAL A 145 -6.47 26.01 18.26
CA VAL A 145 -5.72 24.76 18.51
C VAL A 145 -6.68 23.62 18.81
N ARG A 146 -7.73 23.86 19.61
CA ARG A 146 -8.79 22.85 19.85
C ARG A 146 -9.51 22.48 18.57
N ARG A 147 -9.85 23.46 17.73
CA ARG A 147 -10.47 23.23 16.42
C ARG A 147 -9.58 22.33 15.56
N MET A 148 -8.29 22.65 15.42
CA MET A 148 -7.34 21.82 14.66
C MET A 148 -7.24 20.40 15.20
N LEU A 149 -7.09 20.23 16.52
CA LEU A 149 -7.01 18.90 17.14
C LEU A 149 -8.31 18.09 16.95
N LEU A 150 -9.48 18.73 17.06
CA LEU A 150 -10.76 18.09 16.80
C LEU A 150 -10.93 17.68 15.33
N THR A 151 -10.47 18.51 14.39
CA THR A 151 -10.44 18.15 12.96
C THR A 151 -9.55 16.93 12.72
N MET A 152 -8.34 16.92 13.27
CA MET A 152 -7.45 15.75 13.18
C MET A 152 -8.11 14.49 13.73
N LYS A 153 -8.67 14.57 14.95
CA LYS A 153 -9.38 13.45 15.60
C LYS A 153 -10.52 12.94 14.72
N ALA A 154 -11.42 13.83 14.29
CA ALA A 154 -12.58 13.49 13.49
C ALA A 154 -12.17 12.77 12.19
N TYR A 155 -11.19 13.31 11.46
CA TYR A 155 -10.70 12.67 10.23
C TYR A 155 -10.07 11.32 10.50
N THR A 156 -9.22 11.18 11.51
CA THR A 156 -8.61 9.88 11.82
C THR A 156 -9.63 8.83 12.23
N GLU A 157 -10.68 9.19 12.97
CA GLU A 157 -11.76 8.28 13.36
C GLU A 157 -12.64 7.89 12.17
N SER A 158 -13.00 8.85 11.31
CA SER A 158 -13.77 8.58 10.10
C SER A 158 -13.00 7.72 9.10
N MET A 159 -11.72 8.02 8.84
CA MET A 159 -10.87 7.22 7.96
C MET A 159 -10.73 5.78 8.48
N ARG A 160 -10.60 5.60 9.80
CA ARG A 160 -10.55 4.27 10.41
C ARG A 160 -11.82 3.46 10.16
N LEU A 161 -12.98 4.08 10.32
CA LEU A 161 -14.25 3.43 10.01
C LEU A 161 -14.35 3.07 8.52
N MET A 162 -13.93 3.98 7.64
CA MET A 162 -13.91 3.73 6.20
C MET A 162 -13.00 2.55 5.84
N CYS A 163 -11.77 2.48 6.37
CA CYS A 163 -10.88 1.34 6.16
C CYS A 163 -11.52 0.02 6.63
N PHE A 164 -12.17 0.01 7.80
CA PHE A 164 -12.88 -1.18 8.27
C PHE A 164 -14.05 -1.56 7.37
N LYS A 165 -14.79 -0.57 6.86
CA LYS A 165 -15.90 -0.83 5.93
C LYS A 165 -15.39 -1.45 4.63
N VAL A 166 -14.31 -0.92 4.05
CA VAL A 166 -13.70 -1.49 2.84
C VAL A 166 -13.19 -2.90 3.10
N ALA A 167 -12.53 -3.15 4.24
CA ALA A 167 -12.07 -4.49 4.61
C ALA A 167 -13.23 -5.49 4.71
N GLU A 168 -14.34 -5.10 5.36
CA GLU A 168 -15.55 -5.91 5.41
C GLU A 168 -16.08 -6.24 4.01
N GLN A 169 -16.14 -5.25 3.11
CA GLN A 169 -16.62 -5.49 1.74
C GLN A 169 -15.69 -6.40 0.94
N ILE A 170 -14.37 -6.33 1.15
CA ILE A 170 -13.42 -7.28 0.55
C ILE A 170 -13.70 -8.71 1.05
N ASP A 171 -14.02 -8.89 2.33
CA ASP A 171 -14.41 -10.21 2.86
C ASP A 171 -15.75 -10.69 2.30
N VAL A 172 -16.75 -9.81 2.20
CA VAL A 172 -18.06 -10.14 1.58
C VAL A 172 -17.88 -10.52 0.12
N LEU A 173 -17.05 -9.80 -0.63
CA LEU A 173 -16.72 -10.11 -2.02
C LEU A 173 -16.12 -11.52 -2.16
N ARG A 174 -15.27 -11.93 -1.20
CA ARG A 174 -14.56 -13.21 -1.23
C ARG A 174 -15.38 -14.38 -0.71
N TYR A 175 -16.18 -14.16 0.33
CA TYR A 175 -16.84 -15.21 1.11
C TYR A 175 -18.37 -15.13 1.11
N GLY A 176 -18.96 -14.13 0.45
CA GLY A 176 -20.41 -13.94 0.35
C GLY A 176 -21.12 -15.13 -0.27
N ALA A 177 -22.38 -15.35 0.13
CA ALA A 177 -23.14 -16.56 -0.19
C ALA A 177 -23.65 -16.61 -1.64
N ASP A 178 -23.94 -15.45 -2.23
CA ASP A 178 -24.59 -15.32 -3.54
C ASP A 178 -23.95 -14.22 -4.41
N GLU A 179 -24.17 -14.34 -5.72
CA GLU A 179 -23.57 -13.46 -6.74
C GLU A 179 -24.04 -12.00 -6.64
N PRO A 180 -25.33 -11.69 -6.37
CA PRO A 180 -25.77 -10.32 -6.13
C PRO A 180 -25.02 -9.64 -4.98
N THR A 181 -24.88 -10.32 -3.84
CA THR A 181 -24.16 -9.81 -2.67
C THR A 181 -22.69 -9.50 -2.98
N ARG A 182 -22.02 -10.38 -3.74
CA ARG A 182 -20.63 -10.16 -4.16
C ARG A 182 -20.50 -9.01 -5.15
N THR A 183 -21.49 -8.84 -6.04
CA THR A 183 -21.50 -7.74 -7.02
C THR A 183 -21.62 -6.39 -6.32
N GLU A 184 -22.55 -6.25 -5.37
CA GLU A 184 -22.70 -5.02 -4.58
C GLU A 184 -21.43 -4.71 -3.77
N ALA A 185 -20.81 -5.73 -3.16
CA ALA A 185 -19.54 -5.56 -2.45
C ALA A 185 -18.40 -5.12 -3.38
N GLN A 186 -18.33 -5.66 -4.60
CA GLN A 186 -17.35 -5.23 -5.61
C GLN A 186 -17.53 -3.75 -5.96
N GLU A 187 -18.76 -3.32 -6.24
CA GLU A 187 -19.07 -1.91 -6.53
C GLU A 187 -18.67 -0.98 -5.39
N MET A 188 -18.91 -1.41 -4.14
CA MET A 188 -18.52 -0.65 -2.95
C MET A 188 -17.00 -0.56 -2.78
N VAL A 189 -16.26 -1.65 -3.01
CA VAL A 189 -14.78 -1.66 -2.96
C VAL A 189 -14.17 -0.81 -4.07
N ASP A 190 -14.80 -0.76 -5.24
CA ASP A 190 -14.32 0.06 -6.36
C ASP A 190 -14.60 1.56 -6.15
N LEU A 191 -15.64 1.91 -5.37
CA LEU A 191 -16.02 3.27 -5.06
C LEU A 191 -15.20 3.90 -3.92
N LEU A 192 -14.94 3.13 -2.86
CA LEU A 192 -14.31 3.59 -1.61
C LEU A 192 -12.77 3.57 -1.69
#